data_AF-A0A533TY97-F1
#
_entry.id   AF-A0A533TY97-F1
#
_cell.length_a   1.000
_cell.length_b   1.000
_cell.length_c   1.000
_cell.angle_alpha   90.00
_cell.angle_beta   90.00
_cell.angle_gamma   90.00
#
_symmetry.space_group_name_H-M   'P 1'
#
loop_
_entity.id
_entity.type
_entity.pdbx_description
1 polymer ?
#
loop_
_entity_poly.entity_id
_entity_poly.type
_entity_poly.pdbx_seq_one_letter_code
_entity_poly.pdbx_strand_id
1 'polypeptide(L)'
;MDNASSLCVNHAVTTDQKKNFYDDLTATGPFEVEIGFGDGDYLISRARAYPDRTFVGIEHKPSLIAGVSKKAASLNVVNIRFLQSCAKEAFSDLFTSCSISRVYALFPDPWPKRKHIKYRLFSSCFLRLLNNRLVPEGEALIVTDSSEYGKWIVKQTPDTGFEVECSMVPPQYNTRFERKWIGKGYQDFFQILLKKRDHIET
;
A
#
# COMPACT_ATOMS: atom_id res chain seq x y z
N MET A 1 -8.35 -28.22 -7.84
CA MET A 1 -9.07 -26.94 -7.85
C MET A 1 -8.26 -26.01 -6.97
N ASP A 2 -7.56 -25.07 -7.60
CA ASP A 2 -6.49 -24.31 -6.96
C ASP A 2 -7.06 -23.30 -5.97
N ASN A 3 -6.80 -23.51 -4.68
CA ASN A 3 -7.21 -22.62 -3.59
C ASN A 3 -6.54 -21.22 -3.65
N ALA A 4 -5.73 -20.96 -4.69
CA ALA A 4 -5.02 -19.71 -4.93
C ALA A 4 -5.82 -18.72 -5.80
N SER A 5 -6.85 -19.18 -6.53
CA SER A 5 -7.67 -18.34 -7.42
C SER A 5 -8.84 -17.65 -6.72
N SER A 6 -9.19 -18.03 -5.49
CA SER A 6 -10.29 -17.42 -4.72
C SER A 6 -9.90 -16.09 -4.05
N LEU A 7 -8.61 -15.72 -4.05
CA LEU A 7 -8.05 -14.61 -3.26
C LEU A 7 -7.60 -13.40 -4.11
N CYS A 8 -7.87 -13.42 -5.41
CA CYS A 8 -7.43 -12.40 -6.36
C CYS A 8 -8.63 -11.80 -7.09
N VAL A 9 -8.75 -10.48 -7.04
CA VAL A 9 -9.72 -9.74 -7.84
C VAL A 9 -9.02 -8.76 -8.78
N ASN A 10 -9.47 -8.72 -10.03
CA ASN A 10 -9.00 -7.80 -11.06
C ASN A 10 -9.99 -6.66 -11.27
N HIS A 11 -9.56 -5.50 -11.74
CA HIS A 11 -10.47 -4.37 -12.05
C HIS A 11 -11.59 -4.71 -13.06
N ALA A 12 -11.39 -5.73 -13.90
CA ALA A 12 -12.34 -6.19 -14.92
C ALA A 12 -13.44 -7.14 -14.39
N VAL A 13 -13.56 -7.36 -13.09
CA VAL A 13 -14.61 -8.22 -12.51
C VAL A 13 -15.97 -7.52 -12.46
N THR A 14 -17.04 -8.31 -12.38
CA THR A 14 -18.42 -7.79 -12.26
C THR A 14 -18.65 -7.06 -10.93
N THR A 15 -19.68 -6.21 -10.86
CA THR A 15 -20.07 -5.50 -9.63
C THR A 15 -20.25 -6.46 -8.44
N ASP A 16 -20.86 -7.61 -8.66
CA ASP A 16 -21.09 -8.63 -7.61
C ASP A 16 -19.77 -9.23 -7.09
N GLN A 17 -18.78 -9.42 -7.96
CA GLN A 17 -17.46 -9.93 -7.57
C GLN A 17 -16.68 -8.88 -6.74
N LYS A 18 -16.80 -7.59 -7.08
CA LYS A 18 -16.21 -6.51 -6.26
C LYS A 18 -16.86 -6.45 -4.87
N LYS A 19 -18.19 -6.60 -4.81
CA LYS A 19 -18.93 -6.61 -3.55
C LYS A 19 -18.51 -7.78 -2.66
N ASN A 20 -18.49 -9.00 -3.20
CA ASN A 20 -18.12 -10.19 -2.42
C ASN A 20 -16.68 -10.11 -1.89
N PHE A 21 -15.75 -9.58 -2.69
CA PHE A 21 -14.39 -9.33 -2.25
C PHE A 21 -14.34 -8.34 -1.09
N TYR A 22 -15.09 -7.24 -1.19
CA TYR A 22 -15.10 -6.22 -0.16
C TYR A 22 -15.79 -6.69 1.13
N ASP A 23 -16.85 -7.48 1.01
CA ASP A 23 -17.52 -8.10 2.17
C ASP A 23 -16.57 -9.06 2.91
N ASP A 24 -15.85 -9.91 2.17
CA ASP A 24 -14.82 -10.79 2.76
C ASP A 24 -13.66 -9.99 3.38
N LEU A 25 -13.26 -8.89 2.73
CA LEU A 25 -12.19 -8.02 3.22
C LEU A 25 -12.53 -7.33 4.54
N THR A 26 -13.78 -6.93 4.71
CA THR A 26 -14.27 -6.17 5.86
C THR A 26 -14.92 -7.03 6.94
N ALA A 27 -15.04 -8.35 6.71
CA ALA A 27 -15.66 -9.29 7.65
C ALA A 27 -15.03 -9.29 9.05
N THR A 28 -13.75 -8.92 9.15
CA THR A 28 -12.99 -8.86 10.41
C THR A 28 -12.69 -7.43 10.87
N GLY A 29 -13.30 -6.42 10.23
CA GLY A 29 -13.09 -4.99 10.51
C GLY A 29 -12.08 -4.32 9.56
N PRO A 30 -11.48 -3.19 9.97
CA PRO A 30 -10.54 -2.45 9.15
C PRO A 30 -9.29 -3.27 8.79
N PHE A 31 -8.82 -3.12 7.55
CA PHE A 31 -7.69 -3.88 7.00
C PHE A 31 -6.46 -2.99 6.76
N GLU A 32 -5.29 -3.62 6.64
CA GLU A 32 -4.04 -2.94 6.27
C GLU A 32 -3.76 -3.11 4.77
N VAL A 33 -3.18 -2.10 4.12
CA VAL A 33 -2.90 -2.11 2.67
C VAL A 33 -1.42 -1.88 2.38
N GLU A 34 -0.81 -2.73 1.56
CA GLU A 34 0.50 -2.45 0.94
C GLU A 34 0.31 -2.10 -0.54
N ILE A 35 0.72 -0.89 -0.92
CA ILE A 35 0.71 -0.40 -2.30
C ILE A 35 2.03 -0.79 -2.98
N GLY A 36 1.93 -1.54 -4.08
CA GLY A 36 3.08 -1.94 -4.88
C GLY A 36 3.97 -2.94 -4.16
N PHE A 37 3.38 -4.02 -3.63
CA PHE A 37 4.07 -4.99 -2.75
C PHE A 37 5.24 -5.73 -3.41
N GLY A 38 5.40 -5.67 -4.73
CA GLY A 38 6.56 -6.23 -5.42
C GLY A 38 6.66 -7.76 -5.28
N ASP A 39 7.70 -8.24 -4.59
CA ASP A 39 7.91 -9.67 -4.30
C ASP A 39 7.19 -10.16 -3.03
N GLY A 40 6.43 -9.28 -2.38
CA GLY A 40 5.52 -9.61 -1.29
C GLY A 40 6.18 -10.03 0.01
N ASP A 41 7.51 -9.87 0.15
CA ASP A 41 8.24 -10.22 1.37
C ASP A 41 7.68 -9.49 2.60
N TYR A 42 7.46 -8.18 2.47
CA TYR A 42 6.93 -7.37 3.55
C TYR A 42 5.48 -7.73 3.87
N LEU A 43 4.60 -7.78 2.85
CA LEU A 43 3.21 -8.20 2.99
C LEU A 43 3.05 -9.53 3.74
N ILE A 44 3.79 -10.55 3.30
CA ILE A 44 3.75 -11.90 3.90
C ILE A 44 4.29 -11.87 5.32
N SER A 45 5.39 -11.16 5.57
CA SER A 45 5.95 -11.03 6.91
C SER A 45 4.96 -10.39 7.89
N ARG A 46 4.31 -9.29 7.48
CA ARG A 46 3.27 -8.61 8.26
C ARG A 46 2.08 -9.52 8.54
N ALA A 47 1.56 -10.19 7.51
CA ALA A 47 0.43 -11.09 7.64
C ALA A 47 0.70 -12.25 8.61
N ARG A 48 1.92 -12.81 8.60
CA ARG A 48 2.35 -13.85 9.54
C ARG A 48 2.51 -13.34 10.97
N ALA A 49 2.99 -12.11 11.15
CA ALA A 49 3.20 -11.52 12.46
C ALA A 49 1.87 -11.11 13.14
N TYR A 50 0.83 -10.83 12.35
CA TYR A 50 -0.48 -10.39 12.83
C TYR A 50 -1.60 -11.23 12.20
N PRO A 51 -1.77 -12.50 12.62
CA PRO A 51 -2.74 -13.41 12.01
C PRO A 51 -4.20 -12.95 12.16
N ASP A 52 -4.49 -12.15 13.19
CA ASP A 52 -5.84 -11.61 13.46
C ASP A 52 -6.19 -10.39 12.60
N ARG A 53 -5.27 -9.90 11.75
CA ARG A 53 -5.47 -8.75 10.88
C ARG A 53 -5.59 -9.18 9.42
N THR A 54 -6.41 -8.49 8.66
CA THR A 54 -6.52 -8.67 7.21
C THR A 54 -5.58 -7.71 6.47
N PHE A 55 -4.87 -8.23 5.47
CA PHE A 55 -3.94 -7.48 4.64
C PHE A 55 -4.36 -7.49 3.17
N VAL A 56 -4.19 -6.37 2.48
CA VAL A 56 -4.39 -6.24 1.04
C VAL A 56 -3.10 -5.83 0.35
N GLY A 57 -2.66 -6.65 -0.60
CA GLY A 57 -1.60 -6.28 -1.52
C GLY A 57 -2.18 -5.72 -2.81
N ILE A 58 -1.82 -4.47 -3.16
CA ILE A 58 -2.14 -3.87 -4.46
C ILE A 58 -0.92 -3.97 -5.37
N GLU A 59 -1.09 -4.55 -6.56
CA GLU A 59 -0.04 -4.62 -7.58
C GLU A 59 -0.66 -4.62 -8.98
N HIS A 60 0.02 -4.06 -9.96
CA HIS A 60 -0.48 -4.03 -11.33
C HIS A 60 0.02 -5.23 -12.17
N LYS A 61 1.17 -5.83 -11.82
CA LYS A 61 1.78 -6.94 -12.57
C LYS A 61 1.17 -8.30 -12.18
N PRO A 62 0.43 -8.98 -13.08
CA PRO A 62 -0.21 -10.25 -12.77
C PRO A 62 0.79 -11.35 -12.38
N SER A 63 1.98 -11.35 -12.99
CA SER A 63 3.03 -12.32 -12.70
C SER A 63 3.58 -12.22 -11.27
N LEU A 64 3.67 -10.99 -10.72
CA LEU A 64 4.07 -10.79 -9.32
C LEU A 64 2.97 -11.28 -8.38
N ILE A 65 1.71 -10.92 -8.66
CA ILE A 65 0.56 -11.39 -7.88
C ILE A 65 0.51 -12.92 -7.83
N ALA A 66 0.62 -13.59 -8.98
CA ALA A 66 0.60 -15.04 -9.04
C ALA A 66 1.75 -15.68 -8.24
N GLY A 67 2.96 -15.12 -8.34
CA GLY A 67 4.13 -15.60 -7.59
C GLY A 67 3.97 -15.43 -6.09
N VAL A 68 3.51 -14.26 -5.64
CA VAL A 68 3.31 -13.96 -4.22
C VAL A 68 2.14 -14.74 -3.64
N SER A 69 1.04 -14.91 -4.39
CA SER A 69 -0.10 -15.76 -3.99
C SER A 69 0.34 -17.20 -3.77
N LYS A 70 1.12 -17.78 -4.70
CA LYS A 70 1.68 -19.13 -4.54
C LYS A 70 2.58 -19.24 -3.31
N LYS A 71 3.41 -18.22 -3.06
CA LYS A 71 4.31 -18.17 -1.90
C LYS A 71 3.51 -18.08 -0.59
N ALA A 72 2.50 -17.22 -0.52
CA ALA A 72 1.62 -17.10 0.64
C ALA A 72 0.91 -18.43 0.94
N ALA A 73 0.38 -19.10 -0.09
CA ALA A 73 -0.23 -20.43 0.03
C ALA A 73 0.78 -21.48 0.55
N SER A 74 2.01 -21.52 0.04
CA SER A 74 3.03 -22.45 0.53
C SER A 74 3.46 -22.23 1.98
N LEU A 75 3.21 -21.02 2.50
CA LEU A 75 3.50 -20.62 3.88
C LEU A 75 2.26 -20.67 4.79
N ASN A 76 1.13 -21.17 4.28
CA ASN A 76 -0.16 -21.20 4.97
C ASN A 76 -0.62 -19.82 5.48
N VAL A 77 -0.34 -18.76 4.73
CA VAL A 77 -0.78 -17.40 5.06
C VAL A 77 -2.12 -17.15 4.39
N VAL A 78 -3.18 -17.03 5.20
CA VAL A 78 -4.58 -17.01 4.74
C VAL A 78 -5.26 -15.64 4.89
N ASN A 79 -4.64 -14.71 5.61
CA ASN A 79 -5.15 -13.37 5.91
C ASN A 79 -4.64 -12.30 4.92
N ILE A 80 -4.25 -12.70 3.72
CA ILE A 80 -3.89 -11.79 2.62
C ILE A 80 -4.95 -11.88 1.52
N ARG A 81 -5.29 -10.72 0.95
CA ARG A 81 -6.03 -10.57 -0.30
C ARG A 81 -5.19 -9.82 -1.31
N PHE A 82 -5.28 -10.21 -2.57
CA PHE A 82 -4.53 -9.57 -3.65
C PHE A 82 -5.48 -8.82 -4.58
N LEU A 83 -5.12 -7.57 -4.89
CA LEU A 83 -5.86 -6.72 -5.79
C LEU A 83 -4.99 -6.34 -6.99
N GLN A 84 -5.38 -6.80 -8.18
CA GLN A 84 -4.75 -6.39 -9.42
C GLN A 84 -5.34 -5.07 -9.91
N SER A 85 -4.72 -3.95 -9.51
CA SER A 85 -5.15 -2.60 -9.89
C SER A 85 -4.03 -1.58 -9.68
N CYS A 86 -4.17 -0.38 -10.23
CA CYS A 86 -3.37 0.74 -9.75
C CYS A 86 -3.94 1.28 -8.42
N ALA A 87 -3.09 1.89 -7.60
CA ALA A 87 -3.51 2.39 -6.29
C ALA A 87 -4.60 3.47 -6.39
N LYS A 88 -4.61 4.29 -7.44
CA LYS A 88 -5.63 5.35 -7.60
C LYS A 88 -7.02 4.75 -7.78
N GLU A 89 -7.16 3.79 -8.69
CA GLU A 89 -8.42 3.07 -8.96
C GLU A 89 -8.90 2.29 -7.73
N ALA A 90 -8.00 1.56 -7.07
CA ALA A 90 -8.36 0.81 -5.86
C ALA A 90 -8.95 1.71 -4.76
N PHE A 91 -8.33 2.88 -4.53
CA PHE A 91 -8.81 3.82 -3.52
C PHE A 91 -10.07 4.57 -3.95
N SER A 92 -10.22 4.89 -5.23
CA SER A 92 -11.41 5.61 -5.71
C SER A 92 -12.63 4.73 -5.82
N ASP A 93 -12.48 3.52 -6.37
CA ASP A 93 -13.59 2.72 -6.89
C ASP A 93 -13.94 1.51 -6.03
N LEU A 94 -13.04 1.10 -5.13
CA LEU A 94 -13.23 -0.13 -4.34
C LEU A 94 -13.29 0.14 -2.83
N PHE A 95 -12.34 0.91 -2.29
CA PHE A 95 -12.30 1.16 -0.85
C PHE A 95 -13.30 2.24 -0.44
N THR A 96 -14.04 2.00 0.65
CA THR A 96 -14.98 2.97 1.21
C THR A 96 -14.32 3.83 2.30
N SER A 97 -14.99 4.92 2.69
CA SER A 97 -14.52 5.79 3.78
C SER A 97 -14.32 4.99 5.07
N CYS A 98 -13.27 5.32 5.82
CA CYS A 98 -12.96 4.73 7.12
C CYS A 98 -12.87 3.20 7.14
N SER A 99 -12.34 2.57 6.08
CA SER A 99 -12.21 1.10 6.01
C SER A 99 -10.78 0.58 6.20
N ILE A 100 -9.78 1.45 6.12
CA ILE A 100 -8.36 1.06 6.14
C ILE A 100 -7.74 1.51 7.47
N SER A 101 -7.11 0.59 8.21
CA SER A 101 -6.40 0.94 9.45
C SER A 101 -5.02 1.53 9.18
N ARG A 102 -4.29 0.97 8.22
CA ARG A 102 -2.92 1.39 7.89
C ARG A 102 -2.57 1.16 6.42
N VAL A 103 -1.80 2.09 5.85
CA VAL A 103 -1.25 1.97 4.49
C VAL A 103 0.27 1.95 4.50
N TYR A 104 0.87 1.12 3.65
CA TYR A 104 2.29 1.04 3.40
C TYR A 104 2.59 1.29 1.93
N ALA A 105 3.62 2.09 1.65
CA ALA A 105 4.18 2.23 0.33
C ALA A 105 5.71 2.28 0.44
N LEU A 106 6.34 1.14 0.16
CA LEU A 106 7.77 0.93 0.34
C LEU A 106 8.48 1.02 -1.01
N PHE A 107 9.32 2.03 -1.17
CA PHE A 107 10.06 2.34 -2.40
C PHE A 107 9.16 2.60 -3.63
N PRO A 108 8.11 3.46 -3.52
CA PRO A 108 7.25 3.78 -4.65
C PRO A 108 8.03 4.52 -5.75
N ASP A 109 7.62 4.34 -7.01
CA ASP A 109 8.30 4.92 -8.16
C ASP A 109 8.43 6.46 -8.05
N PRO A 110 9.67 7.01 -8.05
CA PRO A 110 9.88 8.44 -7.79
C PRO A 110 9.67 9.35 -9.02
N TRP A 111 9.61 8.76 -10.22
CA TRP A 111 9.44 9.49 -11.49
C TRP A 111 10.32 10.76 -11.59
N PRO A 112 11.66 10.63 -11.67
CA PRO A 112 12.58 11.76 -11.46
C PRO A 112 12.56 12.80 -12.60
N LYS A 113 12.12 12.42 -13.80
CA LYS A 113 12.04 13.35 -14.94
C LYS A 113 10.88 14.32 -14.73
N ARG A 114 11.10 15.64 -14.89
CA ARG A 114 10.06 16.68 -14.72
C ARG A 114 8.74 16.38 -15.45
N LYS A 115 8.81 15.89 -16.69
CA LYS A 115 7.63 15.50 -17.49
C LYS A 115 6.82 14.33 -16.92
N HIS A 116 7.37 13.58 -15.96
CA HIS A 116 6.76 12.41 -15.33
C HIS A 116 6.20 12.70 -13.93
N ILE A 117 6.29 13.93 -13.41
CA ILE A 117 5.77 14.30 -12.08
C ILE A 117 4.29 13.94 -11.92
N LYS A 118 3.49 14.04 -13.00
CA LYS A 118 2.07 13.64 -13.02
C LYS A 118 1.80 12.16 -12.69
N TYR A 119 2.82 11.30 -12.78
CA TYR A 119 2.73 9.87 -12.43
C TYR A 119 3.11 9.59 -10.98
N ARG A 120 3.65 10.56 -10.24
CA ARG A 120 3.89 10.42 -8.80
C ARG A 120 2.55 10.20 -8.10
N LEU A 121 2.49 9.19 -7.24
CA LEU A 121 1.25 8.72 -6.64
C LEU A 121 0.71 9.71 -5.60
N PHE A 122 1.56 10.14 -4.68
CA PHE A 122 1.20 10.93 -3.50
C PHE A 122 1.01 12.43 -3.80
N SER A 123 0.22 12.76 -4.82
CA SER A 123 -0.26 14.14 -5.01
C SER A 123 -1.25 14.53 -3.92
N SER A 124 -1.50 15.83 -3.72
CA SER A 124 -2.46 16.31 -2.73
C SER A 124 -3.85 15.67 -2.90
N CYS A 125 -4.32 15.51 -4.15
CA CYS A 125 -5.58 14.82 -4.45
C CYS A 125 -5.60 13.37 -3.96
N PHE A 126 -4.53 12.60 -4.22
CA PHE A 126 -4.45 11.22 -3.74
C PHE A 126 -4.32 11.15 -2.22
N LEU A 127 -3.60 12.08 -1.60
CA LEU A 127 -3.47 12.15 -0.13
C LEU A 127 -4.82 12.45 0.54
N ARG A 128 -5.65 13.33 -0.02
CA ARG A 128 -7.01 13.58 0.49
C ARG A 128 -7.88 12.32 0.37
N LEU A 129 -7.82 11.62 -0.76
CA LEU A 129 -8.50 10.34 -0.94
C LEU A 129 -8.02 9.28 0.06
N LEU A 130 -6.70 9.15 0.24
CA LEU A 130 -6.07 8.27 1.22
C LEU A 130 -6.55 8.58 2.65
N ASN A 131 -6.59 9.86 3.04
CA ASN A 131 -7.12 10.29 4.33
C ASN A 131 -8.58 9.84 4.51
N ASN A 132 -9.41 10.02 3.48
CA ASN A 132 -10.80 9.60 3.55
C ASN A 132 -10.95 8.09 3.82
N ARG A 133 -10.15 7.25 3.15
CA ARG A 133 -10.23 5.79 3.31
C ARG A 133 -9.67 5.27 4.64
N LEU A 134 -8.78 6.03 5.30
CA LEU A 134 -8.25 5.65 6.61
C LEU A 134 -9.32 5.78 7.70
N VAL A 135 -9.32 4.89 8.69
CA VAL A 135 -10.08 5.06 9.95
C VAL A 135 -9.58 6.27 10.74
N PRO A 136 -10.35 6.81 11.71
CA PRO A 136 -9.82 7.78 12.67
C PRO A 136 -8.53 7.27 13.34
N GLU A 137 -7.54 8.16 13.51
CA GLU A 137 -6.18 7.83 13.97
C GLU A 137 -5.41 6.81 13.10
N GLY A 138 -5.93 6.46 11.92
CA GLY A 138 -5.23 5.64 10.94
C GLY A 138 -4.00 6.35 10.36
N GLU A 139 -3.07 5.56 9.81
CA GLU A 139 -1.79 6.09 9.35
C GLU A 139 -1.33 5.53 8.00
N ALA A 140 -0.50 6.30 7.29
CA ALA A 140 0.18 5.85 6.09
C ALA A 140 1.69 6.01 6.25
N LEU A 141 2.42 4.93 5.96
CA LEU A 141 3.88 4.87 6.01
C LEU A 141 4.43 4.80 4.58
N ILE A 142 5.20 5.82 4.21
CA ILE A 142 5.92 5.87 2.94
C ILE A 142 7.42 5.83 3.22
N VAL A 143 8.14 4.97 2.50
CA VAL A 143 9.60 4.87 2.58
C VAL A 143 10.18 4.99 1.18
N THR A 144 11.21 5.81 0.99
CA THR A 144 11.84 5.99 -0.32
C THR A 144 13.36 6.17 -0.22
N ASP A 145 14.07 5.68 -1.21
CA ASP A 145 15.49 5.93 -1.46
C ASP A 145 15.75 7.32 -2.08
N SER A 146 14.70 8.04 -2.50
CA SER A 146 14.82 9.35 -3.13
C SER A 146 14.42 10.48 -2.18
N SER A 147 15.41 11.21 -1.66
CA SER A 147 15.17 12.39 -0.83
C SER A 147 14.40 13.50 -1.56
N GLU A 148 14.61 13.66 -2.88
CA GLU A 148 13.83 14.59 -3.70
C GLU A 148 12.36 14.19 -3.76
N TYR A 149 12.07 12.90 -3.95
CA TYR A 149 10.70 12.42 -3.96
C TYR A 149 10.06 12.56 -2.58
N GLY A 150 10.76 12.19 -1.50
CA GLY A 150 10.27 12.38 -0.14
C GLY A 150 9.89 13.84 0.16
N LYS A 151 10.78 14.79 -0.17
CA LYS A 151 10.50 16.23 -0.06
C LYS A 151 9.33 16.68 -0.94
N TRP A 152 9.16 16.08 -2.12
CA TRP A 152 8.02 16.37 -2.98
C TRP A 152 6.71 15.93 -2.33
N ILE A 153 6.66 14.71 -1.75
CA ILE A 153 5.48 14.19 -1.04
C ILE A 153 5.10 15.12 0.11
N VAL A 154 6.06 15.51 0.94
CA VAL A 154 5.80 16.43 2.07
C VAL A 154 5.17 17.74 1.57
N LYS A 155 5.62 18.29 0.44
CA LYS A 155 5.01 19.49 -0.16
C LYS A 155 3.56 19.30 -0.64
N GLN A 156 3.08 18.07 -0.77
CA GLN A 156 1.69 17.76 -1.15
C GLN A 156 0.75 17.63 0.04
N THR A 157 1.27 17.62 1.28
CA THR A 157 0.51 17.36 2.51
C THR A 157 -0.33 18.52 3.07
N PRO A 158 -0.10 19.81 2.74
CA PRO A 158 -1.00 20.87 3.19
C PRO A 158 -2.46 20.60 2.79
N ASP A 159 -3.39 20.88 3.69
CA ASP A 159 -4.86 20.70 3.52
C ASP A 159 -5.30 19.25 3.24
N THR A 160 -4.49 18.26 3.64
CA THR A 160 -4.81 16.83 3.48
C THR A 160 -5.32 16.15 4.75
N GLY A 161 -5.40 16.87 5.88
CA GLY A 161 -5.84 16.35 7.18
C GLY A 161 -4.82 15.42 7.87
N PHE A 162 -3.60 15.35 7.35
CA PHE A 162 -2.51 14.58 7.94
C PHE A 162 -1.58 15.46 8.77
N GLU A 163 -1.23 14.97 9.96
CA GLU A 163 0.03 15.34 10.61
C GLU A 163 1.17 14.53 9.98
N VAL A 164 2.32 15.17 9.76
CA VAL A 164 3.43 14.61 8.99
C VAL A 164 4.68 14.53 9.85
N GLU A 165 5.19 13.31 10.02
CA GLU A 165 6.48 13.05 10.64
C GLU A 165 7.47 12.54 9.59
N CYS A 166 8.67 13.10 9.57
CA CYS A 166 9.73 12.71 8.63
C CYS A 166 10.98 12.28 9.38
N SER A 167 11.61 11.21 8.93
CA SER A 167 12.87 10.72 9.49
C SER A 167 13.73 10.05 8.43
N MET A 168 15.03 9.97 8.71
CA MET A 168 15.90 9.01 8.03
C MET A 168 15.95 7.75 8.87
N VAL A 169 15.75 6.59 8.25
CA VAL A 169 15.73 5.31 8.95
C VAL A 169 16.69 4.31 8.32
N PRO A 170 17.35 3.45 9.12
CA PRO A 170 18.17 2.37 8.59
C PRO A 170 17.29 1.31 7.92
N PRO A 171 17.90 0.37 7.16
CA PRO A 171 17.20 -0.78 6.62
C PRO A 171 16.47 -1.57 7.70
N GLN A 172 15.18 -1.84 7.48
CA GLN A 172 14.34 -2.60 8.43
C GLN A 172 13.12 -3.27 7.79
N TYR A 173 12.85 -3.01 6.50
CA TYR A 173 11.65 -3.50 5.82
C TYR A 173 11.89 -4.82 5.07
N ASN A 174 13.15 -5.15 4.81
CA ASN A 174 13.62 -6.32 4.07
C ASN A 174 12.86 -6.53 2.74
N THR A 175 12.58 -5.47 2.00
CA THR A 175 12.02 -5.58 0.65
C THR A 175 13.13 -5.88 -0.37
N ARG A 176 12.78 -6.41 -1.54
CA ARG A 176 13.75 -6.53 -2.66
C ARG A 176 14.46 -5.22 -2.97
N PHE A 177 13.75 -4.09 -2.92
CA PHE A 177 14.32 -2.78 -3.22
C PHE A 177 15.28 -2.34 -2.12
N GLU A 178 14.91 -2.52 -0.85
CA GLU A 178 15.79 -2.21 0.28
C GLU A 178 17.10 -3.00 0.17
N ARG A 179 17.03 -4.33 -0.02
CA ARG A 179 18.21 -5.19 -0.22
C ARG A 179 19.06 -4.75 -1.41
N LYS A 180 18.43 -4.38 -2.52
CA LYS A 180 19.12 -3.87 -3.72
C LYS A 180 19.88 -2.56 -3.41
N TRP A 181 19.29 -1.64 -2.65
CA TRP A 181 19.91 -0.35 -2.35
C TRP A 181 21.03 -0.48 -1.31
N ILE A 182 20.87 -1.36 -0.31
CA ILE A 182 21.96 -1.74 0.60
C ILE A 182 23.17 -2.26 -0.20
N GLY A 183 22.93 -3.14 -1.19
CA GLY A 183 23.99 -3.63 -2.08
C GLY A 183 24.68 -2.56 -2.92
N LYS A 184 24.11 -1.35 -3.00
CA LYS A 184 24.70 -0.16 -3.64
C LYS A 184 25.29 0.85 -2.63
N GLY A 185 25.36 0.48 -1.35
CA GLY A 185 25.94 1.30 -0.28
C GLY A 185 24.97 2.24 0.43
N TYR A 186 23.65 2.17 0.17
CA TYR A 186 22.68 2.97 0.91
C TYR A 186 22.55 2.44 2.34
N GLN A 187 22.61 3.35 3.32
CA GLN A 187 22.51 3.03 4.76
C GLN A 187 21.26 3.63 5.41
N ASP A 188 20.61 4.59 4.75
CA ASP A 188 19.43 5.28 5.29
C ASP A 188 18.41 5.53 4.18
N PHE A 189 17.13 5.51 4.54
CA PHE A 189 16.00 5.78 3.66
C PHE A 189 15.12 6.88 4.24
N PHE A 190 14.53 7.69 3.37
CA PHE A 190 13.63 8.77 3.78
C PHE A 190 12.25 8.17 4.09
N GLN A 191 11.83 8.28 5.34
CA GLN A 191 10.54 7.82 5.83
C GLN A 191 9.60 9.00 6.07
N ILE A 192 8.35 8.84 5.66
CA ILE A 192 7.24 9.76 5.93
C ILE A 192 6.15 8.95 6.61
N LEU A 193 5.77 9.39 7.80
CA LEU A 193 4.60 8.89 8.51
C LEU A 193 3.52 9.96 8.47
N LEU A 194 2.39 9.63 7.84
CA LEU A 194 1.19 10.46 7.77
C LEU A 194 0.20 9.94 8.80
N LYS A 195 -0.08 10.71 9.85
CA LYS A 195 -1.09 10.38 10.88
C LYS A 195 -2.36 11.16 10.61
N LYS A 196 -3.48 10.48 10.42
CA LYS A 196 -4.76 11.15 10.18
C LYS A 196 -5.18 11.90 11.43
N ARG A 197 -5.35 13.23 11.30
CA ARG A 197 -5.85 14.11 12.38
C ARG A 197 -7.23 14.63 12.09
N ASP A 198 -7.40 15.15 10.87
CA ASP A 198 -8.67 15.65 10.40
C ASP A 198 -9.20 14.74 9.30
N HIS A 199 -10.48 14.40 9.37
CA HIS A 199 -11.12 13.65 8.29
C HIS A 199 -11.43 14.57 7.12
N ILE A 200 -10.97 14.16 5.93
CA ILE A 200 -11.31 14.82 4.68
C ILE A 200 -12.44 14.06 4.00
N GLU A 201 -13.57 14.74 3.77
CA GLU A 201 -14.60 14.28 2.85
C GLU A 201 -14.13 14.48 1.40
N THR A 202 -14.37 13.48 0.55
CA THR A 202 -13.91 13.45 -0.86
C THR A 202 -14.98 12.96 -1.79
#